data_AF-A0A1M7YMH7-F1
#
_entry.id   AF-A0A1M7YMH7-F1
#
_cell.length_a   1.000
_cell.length_b   1.000
_cell.length_c   1.000
_cell.angle_alpha   90.00
_cell.angle_beta   90.00
_cell.angle_gamma   90.00
#
_symmetry.space_group_name_H-M   'P 1'
#
loop_
_entity.id
_entity.type
_entity.pdbx_description
1 polymer ?
#
loop_
_entity_poly.entity_id
_entity_poly.type
_entity_poly.pdbx_seq_one_letter_code
_entity_poly.pdbx_strand_id
1 'polypeptide(L)'
;MVHRKNKRNCKGSLTVECALVFPLFLYAMIAVMYFFQIYHLHDMLQQAITKEGLNIARYGYVYQYIKDYEGKEDSVKDSGKRNTEFSGEAAGAEPEDSENKLSDTLKDLLVTKSINAAYFHLKLSDYVEEDYINKSIIEGGMEGVSTYLSDFMGEDDRIDIILSYYLKPPVTLFAINDFFILQRVTLRGWNGYYPDTKEENAEEEDTGYVYITENGSVYHLWEDCTYLKISVRETYFSNIGNLRNLSGGKYYPCELCKNMRQTSGTVYITDTGDRYHGDINCSALKRTVLKIPLSEAGSRGLCKRCQKKKK
;
A
#
# COMPACT_ATOMS: atom_id res chain seq x y z
N MET A 1 -6.96 -67.14 70.29
CA MET A 1 -5.86 -66.17 70.18
C MET A 1 -6.15 -65.26 69.00
N VAL A 2 -6.71 -64.07 69.25
CA VAL A 2 -7.23 -63.16 68.21
C VAL A 2 -6.07 -62.35 67.63
N HIS A 3 -5.72 -62.60 66.36
CA HIS A 3 -4.70 -61.84 65.64
C HIS A 3 -5.29 -60.51 65.14
N ARG A 4 -5.09 -59.46 65.93
CA ARG A 4 -5.51 -58.09 65.61
C ARG A 4 -4.62 -57.56 64.48
N LYS A 5 -5.08 -57.62 63.22
CA LYS A 5 -4.42 -56.98 62.07
C LYS A 5 -4.38 -55.47 62.31
N ASN A 6 -3.19 -54.96 62.61
CA ASN A 6 -2.94 -53.54 62.81
C ASN A 6 -2.94 -52.86 61.42
N LYS A 7 -4.06 -52.22 61.03
CA LYS A 7 -4.09 -51.33 59.87
C LYS A 7 -3.20 -50.13 60.18
N ARG A 8 -1.98 -50.13 59.66
CA ARG A 8 -1.10 -48.96 59.67
C ARG A 8 -1.72 -47.90 58.78
N ASN A 9 -2.51 -47.00 59.38
CA ASN A 9 -2.94 -45.76 58.73
C ASN A 9 -1.70 -44.85 58.61
N CYS A 10 -1.01 -44.90 57.48
CA CYS A 10 0.09 -43.98 57.19
C CYS A 10 -0.48 -42.55 57.07
N LYS A 11 -0.26 -41.72 58.10
CA LYS A 11 -0.72 -40.32 58.20
C LYS A 11 0.12 -39.33 57.36
N GLY A 12 0.81 -39.79 56.32
CA GLY A 12 1.71 -38.98 55.48
C GLY A 12 1.21 -38.70 54.06
N SER A 13 -0.01 -39.12 53.68
CA SER A 13 -0.50 -39.02 52.29
C SER A 13 -0.59 -37.57 51.79
N LEU A 14 -1.04 -36.64 52.65
CA LEU A 14 -1.30 -35.25 52.26
C LEU A 14 -0.03 -34.51 51.79
N THR A 15 1.13 -34.77 52.41
CA THR A 15 2.38 -34.10 52.04
C THR A 15 2.97 -34.68 50.76
N VAL A 16 2.81 -35.99 50.52
CA VAL A 16 3.26 -36.67 49.30
C VAL A 16 2.41 -36.25 48.10
N GLU A 17 1.09 -36.19 48.28
CA GLU A 17 0.16 -35.69 47.25
C GLU A 17 0.47 -34.23 46.90
N CYS A 18 0.69 -33.37 47.90
CA CYS A 18 1.06 -31.97 47.67
C CYS A 18 2.43 -31.82 46.96
N ALA A 19 3.42 -32.62 47.33
CA ALA A 19 4.76 -32.58 46.72
C ALA A 19 4.76 -32.97 45.22
N LEU A 20 3.79 -33.77 44.77
CA LEU A 20 3.63 -34.12 43.36
C LEU A 20 2.77 -33.12 42.59
N VAL A 21 1.73 -32.57 43.22
CA VAL A 21 0.79 -31.63 42.57
C VAL A 21 1.42 -30.23 42.44
N PHE A 22 2.22 -29.80 43.40
CA PHE A 22 2.77 -28.44 43.41
C PHE A 22 3.71 -28.14 42.23
N PRO A 23 4.67 -29.01 41.84
CA PRO A 23 5.49 -28.79 40.64
C PRO A 23 4.66 -28.75 39.34
N LEU A 24 3.62 -29.59 39.23
CA LEU A 24 2.71 -29.59 38.08
C LEU A 24 1.93 -28.27 38.00
N PHE A 25 1.45 -27.78 39.14
CA PHE A 25 0.78 -26.49 39.23
C PHE A 25 1.70 -25.32 38.87
N LEU A 26 2.95 -25.31 39.38
CA LEU A 26 3.94 -24.30 39.02
C LEU A 26 4.27 -24.33 37.53
N TYR A 27 4.44 -25.52 36.94
CA TYR A 27 4.62 -25.67 35.50
C TYR A 27 3.45 -25.06 34.73
N ALA A 28 2.21 -25.34 35.14
CA ALA A 28 1.03 -24.78 34.49
C ALA A 28 1.00 -23.24 34.59
N MET A 29 1.33 -22.67 35.75
CA MET A 29 1.44 -21.21 35.91
C MET A 29 2.53 -20.62 35.00
N ILE A 30 3.71 -21.22 34.97
CA ILE A 30 4.84 -20.80 34.13
C ILE A 30 4.46 -20.86 32.64
N ALA A 31 3.79 -21.94 32.21
CA ALA A 31 3.31 -22.09 30.84
C ALA A 31 2.30 -21.00 30.45
N VAL A 32 1.37 -20.65 31.35
CA VAL A 32 0.43 -19.54 31.12
C VAL A 32 1.14 -18.20 31.04
N MET A 33 2.15 -17.94 31.89
CA MET A 33 2.96 -16.73 31.81
C MET A 33 3.72 -16.64 30.47
N TYR A 34 4.30 -17.74 30.00
CA TYR A 34 4.97 -17.77 28.69
C TYR A 34 4.01 -17.60 27.53
N PHE A 35 2.82 -18.16 27.62
CA PHE A 35 1.78 -17.92 26.62
C PHE A 35 1.48 -16.42 26.49
N PHE A 36 1.35 -15.70 27.60
CA PHE A 36 1.14 -14.25 27.55
C PHE A 36 2.35 -13.49 27.01
N GLN A 37 3.57 -13.90 27.32
CA GLN A 37 4.77 -13.28 26.76
C GLN A 37 4.85 -13.47 25.24
N ILE A 38 4.60 -14.68 24.75
CA ILE A 38 4.54 -14.98 23.31
C ILE A 38 3.42 -14.17 22.66
N TYR A 39 2.24 -14.13 23.26
CA TYR A 39 1.10 -13.38 22.74
C TYR A 39 1.40 -11.88 22.63
N HIS A 40 1.98 -11.28 23.69
CA HIS A 40 2.31 -9.87 23.68
C HIS A 40 3.39 -9.52 22.64
N LEU A 41 4.41 -10.38 22.53
CA LEU A 41 5.45 -10.25 21.50
C LEU A 41 4.86 -10.37 20.09
N HIS A 42 3.99 -11.35 19.88
CA HIS A 42 3.29 -11.57 18.61
C HIS A 42 2.44 -10.34 18.25
N ASP A 43 1.62 -9.83 19.17
CA ASP A 43 0.77 -8.66 18.96
C ASP A 43 1.59 -7.41 18.63
N MET A 44 2.66 -7.14 19.38
CA MET A 44 3.54 -5.99 19.15
C MET A 44 4.18 -6.03 17.76
N LEU A 45 4.77 -7.17 17.37
CA LEU A 45 5.39 -7.34 16.06
C LEU A 45 4.35 -7.27 14.93
N GLN A 46 3.17 -7.86 15.13
CA GLN A 46 2.08 -7.82 14.16
C GLN A 46 1.59 -6.37 13.94
N GLN A 47 1.47 -5.58 15.00
CA GLN A 47 1.11 -4.17 14.90
C GLN A 47 2.19 -3.36 14.17
N ALA A 48 3.47 -3.63 14.42
CA ALA A 48 4.59 -2.97 13.75
C ALA A 48 4.54 -3.18 12.23
N ILE A 49 4.49 -4.43 11.78
CA ILE A 49 4.42 -4.73 10.34
C ILE A 49 3.14 -4.22 9.69
N THR A 50 2.01 -4.26 10.40
CA THR A 50 0.74 -3.74 9.86
C THR A 50 0.79 -2.23 9.67
N LYS A 51 1.34 -1.48 10.63
CA LYS A 51 1.52 -0.03 10.51
C LYS A 51 2.48 0.33 9.39
N GLU A 52 3.60 -0.39 9.28
CA GLU A 52 4.58 -0.15 8.23
C GLU A 52 3.99 -0.46 6.84
N GLY A 53 3.33 -1.59 6.70
CA GLY A 53 2.68 -1.94 5.45
C GLY A 53 1.59 -0.93 5.04
N LEU A 54 0.84 -0.38 5.99
CA LEU A 54 -0.13 0.70 5.72
C LEU A 54 0.57 2.01 5.29
N ASN A 55 1.70 2.35 5.90
CA ASN A 55 2.47 3.53 5.53
C ASN A 55 3.02 3.39 4.11
N ILE A 56 3.56 2.23 3.76
CA ILE A 56 4.02 1.92 2.41
C ILE A 56 2.88 1.95 1.41
N ALA A 57 1.72 1.37 1.76
CA ALA A 57 0.56 1.33 0.88
C ALA A 57 0.12 2.73 0.42
N ARG A 58 0.28 3.77 1.25
CA ARG A 58 -0.02 5.17 0.88
C ARG A 58 0.83 5.68 -0.28
N TYR A 59 2.06 5.20 -0.40
CA TYR A 59 2.98 5.58 -1.48
C TYR A 59 2.78 4.77 -2.76
N GLY A 60 1.84 3.82 -2.78
CA GLY A 60 1.56 2.97 -3.93
C GLY A 60 1.30 3.75 -5.23
N TYR A 61 0.54 4.85 -5.18
CA TYR A 61 0.29 5.71 -6.34
C TYR A 61 1.58 6.34 -6.90
N VAL A 62 2.46 6.83 -6.03
CA VAL A 62 3.72 7.47 -6.45
C VAL A 62 4.63 6.45 -7.11
N TYR A 63 4.71 5.25 -6.53
CA TYR A 63 5.49 4.16 -7.10
C TYR A 63 4.98 3.76 -8.49
N GLN A 64 3.66 3.60 -8.66
CA GLN A 64 3.08 3.30 -9.96
C GLN A 64 3.36 4.41 -10.99
N TYR A 65 3.23 5.67 -10.58
CA TYR A 65 3.56 6.81 -11.46
C TYR A 65 5.03 6.79 -11.93
N ILE A 66 5.98 6.47 -11.05
CA ILE A 66 7.40 6.38 -11.41
C ILE A 66 7.64 5.22 -12.38
N LYS A 67 7.07 4.05 -12.09
CA LYS A 67 7.16 2.86 -12.95
C LYS A 67 6.62 3.13 -14.35
N ASP A 68 5.48 3.81 -14.46
CA ASP A 68 4.88 4.21 -15.74
C ASP A 68 5.71 5.27 -16.51
N TYR A 69 6.54 6.03 -15.80
CA TYR A 69 7.48 6.98 -16.40
C TYR A 69 8.73 6.29 -16.95
N GLU A 70 9.33 5.36 -16.20
CA GLU A 70 10.50 4.58 -16.65
C GLU A 70 10.16 3.71 -17.86
N GLY A 71 8.98 3.09 -17.89
CA GLY A 71 8.51 2.28 -19.02
C GLY A 71 8.32 3.05 -20.33
N LYS A 72 8.38 4.39 -20.34
CA LYS A 72 8.31 5.21 -21.55
C LYS A 72 9.68 5.52 -22.17
N GLU A 73 10.78 5.48 -21.41
CA GLU A 73 12.11 5.77 -21.96
C GLU A 73 12.67 4.65 -22.86
N ASP A 74 12.24 3.41 -22.67
CA ASP A 74 12.67 2.27 -23.49
C ASP A 74 12.06 2.25 -24.91
N SER A 75 11.11 3.15 -25.21
CA SER A 75 10.49 3.26 -26.53
C SER A 75 11.08 4.37 -27.42
N VAL A 76 12.08 5.13 -26.95
CA VAL A 76 12.68 6.23 -27.72
C VAL A 76 14.20 6.21 -27.59
N LYS A 77 14.88 5.34 -28.34
CA LYS A 77 16.29 5.50 -28.77
C LYS A 77 16.69 4.43 -29.80
N ASP A 78 16.05 4.45 -30.97
CA ASP A 78 16.74 4.03 -32.20
C ASP A 78 16.50 5.04 -33.31
N SER A 79 17.25 6.14 -33.26
CA SER A 79 17.61 6.89 -34.45
C SER A 79 18.71 7.90 -34.10
N GLY A 80 19.94 7.58 -34.51
CA GLY A 80 20.92 8.62 -34.86
C GLY A 80 22.13 8.78 -33.95
N LYS A 81 23.18 7.99 -34.21
CA LYS A 81 24.59 8.41 -34.13
C LYS A 81 25.25 7.91 -35.42
N ARG A 82 25.48 8.71 -36.47
CA ARG A 82 26.51 9.75 -36.63
C ARG A 82 27.90 9.32 -36.12
N ASN A 83 28.57 8.62 -37.03
CA ASN A 83 29.99 8.61 -37.38
C ASN A 83 30.93 9.42 -36.48
N THR A 84 31.80 8.70 -35.78
CA THR A 84 33.21 9.08 -35.61
C THR A 84 34.04 7.80 -35.65
N GLU A 85 34.85 7.72 -36.70
CA GLU A 85 35.83 6.68 -36.95
C GLU A 85 36.92 6.69 -35.87
N PHE A 86 37.20 5.53 -35.29
CA PHE A 86 38.56 5.18 -34.90
C PHE A 86 38.74 3.67 -35.13
N SER A 87 39.77 3.38 -35.90
CA SER A 87 40.12 2.11 -36.55
C SER A 87 40.57 1.00 -35.60
N GLY A 88 40.31 -0.26 -35.97
CA GLY A 88 41.12 -1.39 -35.49
C GLY A 88 40.44 -2.77 -35.45
N GLU A 89 40.37 -3.42 -36.62
CA GLU A 89 40.47 -4.87 -36.83
C GLU A 89 39.34 -5.85 -36.48
N ALA A 90 39.20 -6.79 -37.42
CA ALA A 90 38.11 -7.70 -37.63
C ALA A 90 38.35 -9.08 -36.99
N ALA A 91 37.24 -9.75 -36.67
CA ALA A 91 36.87 -11.11 -37.07
C ALA A 91 36.27 -11.92 -35.91
N GLY A 92 35.18 -12.62 -36.21
CA GLY A 92 34.64 -13.69 -35.38
C GLY A 92 33.26 -13.41 -34.84
N ALA A 93 32.23 -13.66 -35.65
CA ALA A 93 30.91 -13.95 -35.13
C ALA A 93 30.94 -15.37 -34.56
N GLU A 94 30.79 -15.50 -33.24
CA GLU A 94 30.40 -16.73 -32.53
C GLU A 94 29.26 -16.34 -31.56
N PRO A 95 28.30 -17.24 -31.29
CA PRO A 95 27.03 -16.88 -30.66
C PRO A 95 27.10 -17.00 -29.12
N GLU A 96 27.13 -15.86 -28.43
CA GLU A 96 26.96 -15.70 -26.98
C GLU A 96 25.62 -14.95 -26.78
N ASP A 97 24.66 -15.22 -25.87
CA ASP A 97 24.66 -15.81 -24.54
C ASP A 97 23.19 -16.06 -24.12
N SER A 98 22.86 -17.27 -23.66
CA SER A 98 21.61 -17.49 -22.90
C SER A 98 21.85 -17.68 -21.40
N GLU A 99 23.07 -18.05 -21.01
CA GLU A 99 23.46 -18.29 -19.61
C GLU A 99 23.73 -16.98 -18.84
N ASN A 100 24.30 -15.96 -19.50
CA ASN A 100 24.62 -14.68 -18.84
C ASN A 100 23.37 -13.91 -18.40
N LYS A 101 22.30 -13.96 -19.19
CA LYS A 101 21.02 -13.27 -18.90
C LYS A 101 20.31 -13.81 -17.65
N LEU A 102 20.40 -15.12 -17.41
CA LEU A 102 19.85 -15.75 -16.21
C LEU A 102 20.68 -15.39 -14.96
N SER A 103 22.00 -15.32 -15.10
CA SER A 103 22.88 -14.94 -13.99
C SER A 103 22.64 -13.49 -13.55
N ASP A 104 22.39 -12.58 -14.49
CA ASP A 104 22.20 -11.16 -14.22
C ASP A 104 20.81 -10.89 -13.60
N THR A 105 19.76 -11.55 -14.11
CA THR A 105 18.42 -11.48 -13.49
C THR A 105 18.38 -12.03 -12.07
N LEU A 106 19.16 -13.08 -11.77
CA LEU A 106 19.28 -13.62 -10.41
C LEU A 106 20.04 -12.67 -9.47
N LYS A 107 21.10 -12.00 -9.96
CA LYS A 107 21.81 -10.98 -9.18
C LYS A 107 20.91 -9.81 -8.85
N ASP A 108 20.15 -9.32 -9.82
CA ASP A 108 19.22 -8.21 -9.62
C ASP A 108 18.16 -8.56 -8.57
N LEU A 109 17.55 -9.74 -8.68
CA LEU A 109 16.57 -10.22 -7.69
C LEU A 109 17.16 -10.33 -6.28
N LEU A 110 18.40 -10.82 -6.14
CA LEU A 110 19.09 -10.91 -4.85
C LEU A 110 19.38 -9.53 -4.27
N VAL A 111 19.79 -8.58 -5.10
CA VAL A 111 19.98 -7.18 -4.70
C VAL A 111 18.66 -6.58 -4.24
N THR A 112 17.57 -6.74 -5.00
CA THR A 112 16.24 -6.23 -4.61
C THR A 112 15.78 -6.83 -3.28
N LYS A 113 15.91 -8.16 -3.11
CA LYS A 113 15.55 -8.84 -1.85
C LYS A 113 16.37 -8.36 -0.67
N SER A 114 17.69 -8.19 -0.84
CA SER A 114 18.55 -7.71 0.26
C SER A 114 18.24 -6.27 0.65
N ILE A 115 17.95 -5.39 -0.32
CA ILE A 115 17.52 -4.01 -0.08
C ILE A 115 16.19 -3.99 0.66
N ASN A 116 15.20 -4.76 0.20
CA ASN A 116 13.89 -4.87 0.85
C ASN A 116 14.04 -5.38 2.28
N ALA A 117 14.79 -6.46 2.48
CA ALA A 117 15.07 -7.02 3.79
C ALA A 117 15.69 -5.99 4.74
N ALA A 118 16.76 -5.32 4.29
CA ALA A 118 17.43 -4.29 5.08
C ALA A 118 16.50 -3.12 5.41
N TYR A 119 15.71 -2.65 4.44
CA TYR A 119 14.73 -1.60 4.63
C TYR A 119 13.71 -1.98 5.72
N PHE A 120 13.07 -3.15 5.61
CA PHE A 120 12.08 -3.60 6.59
C PHE A 120 12.68 -3.85 7.97
N HIS A 121 13.90 -4.37 8.04
CA HIS A 121 14.59 -4.59 9.30
C HIS A 121 14.91 -3.27 9.99
N LEU A 122 15.45 -2.29 9.25
CA LEU A 122 15.67 -0.93 9.76
C LEU A 122 14.37 -0.24 10.15
N LYS A 123 13.27 -0.48 9.45
CA LYS A 123 11.97 0.10 9.78
C LYS A 123 11.32 -0.51 11.00
N LEU A 124 11.65 -1.76 11.33
CA LEU A 124 11.09 -2.42 12.51
C LEU A 124 11.46 -1.69 13.80
N SER A 125 12.66 -1.11 13.88
CA SER A 125 13.13 -0.34 15.06
C SER A 125 12.39 0.99 15.25
N ASP A 126 11.71 1.52 14.22
CA ASP A 126 10.86 2.71 14.35
C ASP A 126 9.58 2.41 15.17
N TYR A 127 9.16 1.13 15.27
CA TYR A 127 7.91 0.72 15.92
C TYR A 127 8.10 -0.14 17.16
N VAL A 128 9.27 -0.71 17.34
CA VAL A 128 9.56 -1.69 18.38
C VAL A 128 10.78 -1.25 19.18
N GLU A 129 10.67 -1.27 20.51
CA GLU A 129 11.80 -0.98 21.38
C GLU A 129 12.83 -2.12 21.32
N GLU A 130 14.01 -1.82 20.79
CA GLU A 130 15.11 -2.78 20.64
C GLU A 130 15.54 -3.40 21.98
N ASP A 131 15.59 -2.59 23.04
CA ASP A 131 15.89 -3.05 24.41
C ASP A 131 14.89 -4.10 24.92
N TYR A 132 13.62 -4.00 24.52
CA TYR A 132 12.59 -4.95 24.89
C TYR A 132 12.77 -6.27 24.15
N ILE A 133 12.95 -6.20 22.82
CA ILE A 133 13.15 -7.40 21.99
C ILE A 133 14.43 -8.12 22.36
N ASN A 134 15.53 -7.41 22.63
CA ASN A 134 16.81 -8.02 23.00
C ASN A 134 16.75 -8.73 24.36
N LYS A 135 15.78 -8.41 25.21
CA LYS A 135 15.50 -9.11 26.49
C LYS A 135 14.35 -10.11 26.38
N SER A 136 13.76 -10.26 25.20
CA SER A 136 12.62 -11.14 24.96
C SER A 136 13.05 -12.61 24.80
N ILE A 137 12.08 -13.46 24.48
CA ILE A 137 12.27 -14.89 24.21
C ILE A 137 12.66 -15.17 22.74
N ILE A 138 12.87 -14.15 21.92
CA ILE A 138 13.40 -14.32 20.55
C ILE A 138 14.89 -14.67 20.64
N GLU A 139 15.28 -15.74 19.96
CA GLU A 139 16.69 -16.09 19.81
C GLU A 139 17.45 -15.00 19.04
N GLY A 140 18.48 -14.42 19.65
CA GLY A 140 19.26 -13.34 19.02
C GLY A 140 18.61 -11.96 19.09
N GLY A 141 17.49 -11.80 19.81
CA GLY A 141 16.85 -10.49 19.97
C GLY A 141 16.43 -9.89 18.63
N MET A 142 16.75 -8.61 18.40
CA MET A 142 16.38 -7.90 17.17
C MET A 142 17.06 -8.50 15.95
N GLU A 143 18.35 -8.83 16.06
CA GLU A 143 19.13 -9.43 14.97
C GLU A 143 18.60 -10.82 14.57
N GLY A 144 17.90 -11.50 15.50
CA GLY A 144 17.22 -12.77 15.25
C GLY A 144 15.94 -12.65 14.41
N VAL A 145 15.42 -11.43 14.20
CA VAL A 145 14.22 -11.19 13.40
C VAL A 145 14.60 -10.94 11.95
N SER A 146 14.41 -11.96 11.12
CA SER A 146 14.65 -11.87 9.68
C SER A 146 13.42 -11.36 8.94
N THR A 147 13.64 -10.43 8.02
CA THR A 147 12.67 -9.84 7.10
C THR A 147 12.90 -10.26 5.65
N TYR A 148 13.83 -11.19 5.39
CA TYR A 148 14.33 -11.53 4.05
C TYR A 148 13.26 -12.01 3.06
N LEU A 149 12.18 -12.58 3.58
CA LEU A 149 11.06 -13.06 2.77
C LEU A 149 10.10 -11.94 2.35
N SER A 150 10.25 -10.73 2.90
CA SER A 150 9.42 -9.59 2.56
C SER A 150 9.65 -9.13 1.14
N ASP A 151 8.61 -8.62 0.51
CA ASP A 151 8.62 -8.12 -0.85
C ASP A 151 7.83 -6.81 -0.97
N PHE A 152 8.39 -5.90 -1.75
CA PHE A 152 7.85 -4.56 -1.95
C PHE A 152 7.26 -4.46 -3.34
N MET A 153 5.93 -4.28 -3.43
CA MET A 153 5.21 -4.08 -4.69
C MET A 153 5.57 -5.14 -5.75
N GLY A 154 5.46 -6.41 -5.33
CA GLY A 154 5.60 -7.57 -6.20
C GLY A 154 4.42 -7.71 -7.17
N GLU A 155 3.98 -8.93 -7.45
CA GLU A 155 2.82 -9.16 -8.32
C GLU A 155 1.55 -8.44 -7.82
N ASP A 156 0.80 -7.83 -8.75
CA ASP A 156 -0.45 -7.10 -8.51
C ASP A 156 -0.38 -5.90 -7.52
N ASP A 157 0.78 -5.24 -7.42
CA ASP A 157 1.05 -4.09 -6.53
C ASP A 157 0.88 -4.43 -5.03
N ARG A 158 1.20 -5.67 -4.67
CA ARG A 158 1.11 -6.17 -3.30
C ARG A 158 2.38 -5.88 -2.52
N ILE A 159 2.18 -5.42 -1.29
CA ILE A 159 3.22 -5.24 -0.28
C ILE A 159 3.11 -6.42 0.65
N ASP A 160 4.18 -7.17 0.80
CA ASP A 160 4.22 -8.36 1.63
C ASP A 160 5.34 -8.26 2.64
N ILE A 161 4.99 -8.11 3.93
CA ILE A 161 5.98 -7.99 5.00
C ILE A 161 5.92 -9.28 5.80
N ILE A 162 7.03 -10.00 5.82
CA ILE A 162 7.16 -11.30 6.48
C ILE A 162 8.29 -11.23 7.49
N LEU A 163 7.96 -11.50 8.75
CA LEU A 163 8.93 -11.72 9.82
C LEU A 163 9.09 -13.22 10.04
N SER A 164 10.33 -13.65 10.20
CA SER A 164 10.69 -15.01 10.60
C SER A 164 11.71 -14.99 11.72
N TYR A 165 11.44 -15.69 12.82
CA TYR A 165 12.30 -15.74 14.00
C TYR A 165 12.08 -17.03 14.80
N TYR A 166 13.08 -17.39 15.61
CA TYR A 166 13.01 -18.52 16.53
C TYR A 166 12.70 -18.04 17.95
N LEU A 167 11.81 -18.75 18.64
CA LEU A 167 11.54 -18.54 20.06
C LEU A 167 12.30 -19.56 20.89
N LYS A 168 13.08 -19.07 21.84
CA LYS A 168 13.82 -19.86 22.81
C LYS A 168 13.04 -19.92 24.13
N PRO A 169 12.31 -21.01 24.41
CA PRO A 169 11.63 -21.14 25.69
C PRO A 169 12.68 -21.21 26.81
N PRO A 170 12.51 -20.43 27.89
CA PRO A 170 13.48 -20.39 28.98
C PRO A 170 13.52 -21.67 29.81
N VAL A 171 12.53 -22.57 29.66
CA VAL A 171 12.54 -23.88 30.31
C VAL A 171 12.37 -24.98 29.27
N THR A 172 13.41 -25.78 29.08
CA THR A 172 13.48 -26.93 28.17
C THR A 172 12.81 -28.15 28.80
N LEU A 173 11.48 -28.14 28.90
CA LEU A 173 10.75 -29.16 29.66
C LEU A 173 10.63 -30.52 28.96
N PHE A 174 10.94 -30.60 27.67
CA PHE A 174 11.13 -31.84 26.90
C PHE A 174 12.12 -31.52 25.77
N ALA A 175 12.54 -32.49 24.95
CA ALA A 175 13.37 -32.28 23.76
C ALA A 175 12.65 -31.51 22.63
N ILE A 176 11.88 -30.49 22.99
CA ILE A 176 11.20 -29.58 22.09
C ILE A 176 12.23 -28.55 21.68
N ASN A 177 12.59 -28.58 20.40
CA ASN A 177 13.51 -27.63 19.79
C ASN A 177 12.89 -26.23 19.69
N ASP A 178 13.70 -25.24 19.34
CA ASP A 178 13.28 -23.85 19.14
C ASP A 178 12.07 -23.77 18.21
N PHE A 179 11.12 -22.90 18.54
CA PHE A 179 9.89 -22.74 17.77
C PHE A 179 10.10 -21.70 16.68
N PHE A 180 10.00 -22.11 15.42
CA PHE A 180 9.98 -21.18 14.30
C PHE A 180 8.62 -20.48 14.20
N ILE A 181 8.64 -19.16 14.21
CA ILE A 181 7.47 -18.31 14.00
C ILE A 181 7.60 -17.57 12.68
N LEU A 182 6.52 -17.56 11.91
CA LEU A 182 6.34 -16.74 10.73
C LEU A 182 5.13 -15.83 10.94
N GLN A 183 5.33 -14.52 10.85
CA GLN A 183 4.26 -13.53 10.86
C GLN A 183 4.24 -12.82 9.51
N ARG A 184 3.05 -12.58 8.97
CA ARG A 184 2.87 -11.99 7.65
C ARG A 184 1.77 -10.96 7.67
N VAL A 185 2.00 -9.87 6.96
CA VAL A 185 0.93 -8.96 6.55
C VAL A 185 1.06 -8.72 5.04
N THR A 186 -0.07 -8.85 4.35
CA THR A 186 -0.16 -8.58 2.93
C THR A 186 -1.16 -7.46 2.72
N LEU A 187 -0.71 -6.39 2.08
CA LEU A 187 -1.52 -5.22 1.76
C LEU A 187 -1.37 -4.92 0.27
N ARG A 188 -2.26 -4.08 -0.25
CA ARG A 188 -2.18 -3.58 -1.61
C ARG A 188 -1.89 -2.09 -1.57
N GLY A 189 -0.99 -1.64 -2.46
CA GLY A 189 -0.74 -0.22 -2.64
C GLY A 189 -2.02 0.53 -3.00
N TRP A 190 -2.22 1.71 -2.43
CA TRP A 190 -3.28 2.63 -2.85
C TRP A 190 -2.81 3.37 -4.09
N ASN A 191 -3.12 2.80 -5.24
CA ASN A 191 -2.64 3.29 -6.52
C ASN A 191 -3.77 3.73 -7.46
N GLY A 192 -5.02 3.74 -6.97
CA GLY A 192 -6.20 4.14 -7.72
C GLY A 192 -6.63 3.13 -8.79
N TYR A 193 -5.89 2.02 -8.94
CA TYR A 193 -6.17 0.94 -9.87
C TYR A 193 -6.99 -0.15 -9.15
N TYR A 194 -8.25 -0.33 -9.55
CA TYR A 194 -9.04 -1.50 -9.14
C TYR A 194 -8.48 -2.73 -9.86
N PRO A 195 -8.36 -3.88 -9.19
CA PRO A 195 -7.84 -5.07 -9.85
C PRO A 195 -8.76 -5.41 -11.02
N ASP A 196 -8.16 -5.66 -12.18
CA ASP A 196 -8.80 -6.57 -13.12
C ASP A 196 -9.03 -7.85 -12.31
N THR A 197 -10.30 -8.13 -12.01
CA THR A 197 -10.70 -9.46 -11.59
C THR A 197 -10.17 -10.37 -12.68
N LYS A 198 -9.07 -11.07 -12.38
CA LYS A 198 -8.57 -12.21 -13.16
C LYS A 198 -9.64 -13.30 -13.11
N GLU A 199 -10.77 -13.07 -13.76
CA GLU A 199 -11.54 -14.12 -14.39
C GLU A 199 -10.83 -14.38 -15.70
N GLU A 200 -9.91 -15.35 -15.64
CA GLU A 200 -9.44 -16.05 -16.82
C GLU A 200 -10.70 -16.48 -17.60
N ASN A 201 -10.82 -16.00 -18.85
CA ASN A 201 -11.92 -16.24 -19.81
C ASN A 201 -13.05 -15.19 -19.90
N ALA A 202 -12.72 -13.91 -19.95
CA ALA A 202 -13.50 -12.97 -20.77
C ALA A 202 -12.61 -12.45 -21.88
N GLU A 203 -13.00 -12.70 -23.12
CA GLU A 203 -12.42 -12.08 -24.31
C GLU A 203 -12.24 -10.58 -24.03
N GLU A 204 -11.07 -10.03 -24.37
CA GLU A 204 -10.79 -8.59 -24.34
C GLU A 204 -11.79 -7.86 -25.26
N GLU A 205 -13.01 -7.66 -24.80
CA GLU A 205 -13.75 -6.48 -25.19
C GLU A 205 -13.01 -5.33 -24.52
N ASP A 206 -12.34 -4.53 -25.35
CA ASP A 206 -11.79 -3.23 -25.05
C ASP A 206 -12.91 -2.32 -24.51
N THR A 207 -13.38 -2.58 -23.28
CA THR A 207 -14.43 -1.82 -22.60
C THR A 207 -13.78 -0.53 -22.16
N GLY A 208 -13.60 0.38 -23.12
CA GLY A 208 -12.98 1.67 -22.87
C GLY A 208 -13.66 2.37 -21.70
N TYR A 209 -12.88 2.83 -20.73
CA TYR A 209 -13.40 3.56 -19.59
C TYR A 209 -13.75 5.00 -19.99
N VAL A 210 -14.77 5.56 -19.35
CA VAL A 210 -15.20 6.94 -19.54
C VAL A 210 -15.41 7.65 -18.21
N TYR A 211 -15.32 8.97 -18.25
CA TYR A 211 -15.51 9.83 -17.09
C TYR A 211 -16.89 10.49 -17.17
N ILE A 212 -17.67 10.39 -16.11
CA ILE A 212 -18.96 11.04 -15.96
C ILE A 212 -18.95 11.95 -14.73
N THR A 213 -19.91 12.87 -14.66
CA THR A 213 -20.25 13.54 -13.40
C THR A 213 -21.57 13.00 -12.89
N GLU A 214 -21.78 13.04 -11.58
CA GLU A 214 -22.97 12.50 -10.91
C GLU A 214 -24.29 12.94 -11.58
N ASN A 215 -24.38 14.22 -11.94
CA ASN A 215 -25.54 14.83 -12.63
C ASN A 215 -25.27 15.15 -14.12
N GLY A 216 -24.21 14.60 -14.70
CA GLY A 216 -23.80 14.88 -16.08
C GLY A 216 -24.66 14.15 -17.11
N SER A 217 -25.02 14.83 -18.19
CA SER A 217 -25.75 14.26 -19.33
C SER A 217 -24.85 13.69 -20.43
N VAL A 218 -23.53 13.85 -20.29
CA VAL A 218 -22.52 13.42 -21.25
C VAL A 218 -21.42 12.64 -20.54
N TYR A 219 -20.75 11.77 -21.30
CA TYR A 219 -19.52 11.12 -20.86
C TYR A 219 -18.30 11.75 -21.55
N HIS A 220 -17.14 11.61 -20.93
CA HIS A 220 -15.87 12.17 -21.36
C HIS A 220 -14.85 11.03 -21.53
N LEU A 221 -14.00 11.12 -22.54
CA LEU A 221 -12.95 10.12 -22.78
C LEU A 221 -11.65 10.42 -22.02
N TRP A 222 -11.43 11.68 -21.67
CA TRP A 222 -10.23 12.11 -20.96
C TRP A 222 -10.61 12.86 -19.69
N GLU A 223 -9.92 12.56 -18.60
CA GLU A 223 -10.02 13.23 -17.30
C GLU A 223 -9.65 14.72 -17.37
N ASP A 224 -8.75 15.08 -18.28
CA ASP A 224 -8.26 16.43 -18.51
C ASP A 224 -9.24 17.29 -19.32
N CYS A 225 -10.41 16.76 -19.66
CA CYS A 225 -11.43 17.53 -20.34
C CYS A 225 -11.74 18.79 -19.53
N THR A 226 -11.64 19.95 -20.16
CA THR A 226 -11.91 21.27 -19.55
C THR A 226 -13.36 21.45 -19.07
N TYR A 227 -14.27 20.54 -19.43
CA TYR A 227 -15.61 20.46 -18.84
C TYR A 227 -15.66 19.60 -17.57
N LEU A 228 -14.63 18.81 -17.26
CA LEU A 228 -14.47 18.13 -15.97
C LEU A 228 -13.58 18.98 -15.06
N LYS A 229 -12.40 19.36 -15.55
CA LYS A 229 -11.40 20.13 -14.83
C LYS A 229 -11.57 21.62 -15.11
N ILE A 230 -12.39 22.27 -14.30
CA ILE A 230 -12.65 23.70 -14.41
C ILE A 230 -11.49 24.47 -13.78
N SER A 231 -10.95 25.48 -14.47
CA SER A 231 -9.94 26.36 -13.92
C SER A 231 -10.58 27.35 -12.94
N VAL A 232 -10.44 27.07 -11.64
CA VAL A 232 -10.90 27.96 -10.57
C VAL A 232 -9.77 28.90 -10.18
N ARG A 233 -10.07 30.20 -10.11
CA ARG A 233 -9.12 31.21 -9.63
C ARG A 233 -9.74 32.11 -8.57
N GLU A 234 -8.90 32.52 -7.63
CA GLU A 234 -9.25 33.44 -6.56
C GLU A 234 -9.15 34.90 -7.04
N THR A 235 -10.10 35.74 -6.64
CA THR A 235 -10.03 37.18 -6.86
C THR A 235 -10.78 37.95 -5.79
N TYR A 236 -10.58 39.26 -5.70
CA TYR A 236 -11.33 40.11 -4.79
C TYR A 236 -12.67 40.53 -5.38
N PHE A 237 -13.70 40.62 -4.54
CA PHE A 237 -15.04 41.04 -4.94
C PHE A 237 -15.05 42.38 -5.69
N SER A 238 -14.20 43.32 -5.26
CA SER A 238 -14.01 44.63 -5.91
C SER A 238 -13.60 44.54 -7.38
N ASN A 239 -12.90 43.48 -7.78
CA ASN A 239 -12.37 43.31 -9.13
C ASN A 239 -13.34 42.62 -10.09
N ILE A 240 -14.41 41.99 -9.58
CA ILE A 240 -15.37 41.23 -10.41
C ILE A 240 -15.95 42.10 -11.53
N GLY A 241 -16.26 43.37 -11.25
CA GLY A 241 -16.83 44.29 -12.24
C GLY A 241 -15.93 44.54 -13.46
N ASN A 242 -14.61 44.43 -13.28
CA ASN A 242 -13.60 44.66 -14.31
C ASN A 242 -13.22 43.37 -15.06
N LEU A 243 -13.48 42.20 -14.48
CA LEU A 243 -13.10 40.92 -15.07
C LEU A 243 -14.14 40.40 -16.05
N ARG A 244 -13.68 39.66 -17.06
CA ARG A 244 -14.52 38.93 -18.01
C ARG A 244 -14.08 37.47 -18.09
N ASN A 245 -14.97 36.60 -18.51
CA ASN A 245 -14.62 35.22 -18.86
C ASN A 245 -14.00 35.16 -20.27
N LEU A 246 -13.49 33.99 -20.67
CA LEU A 246 -12.86 33.78 -21.98
C LEU A 246 -13.79 34.10 -23.18
N SER A 247 -15.11 34.13 -22.96
CA SER A 247 -16.12 34.50 -23.95
C SER A 247 -16.52 35.98 -23.88
N GLY A 248 -15.88 36.79 -23.03
CA GLY A 248 -16.17 38.22 -22.86
C GLY A 248 -17.38 38.53 -21.95
N GLY A 249 -17.95 37.53 -21.29
CA GLY A 249 -19.10 37.68 -20.37
C GLY A 249 -18.71 38.26 -19.01
N LYS A 250 -19.66 38.95 -18.36
CA LYS A 250 -19.55 39.42 -16.96
C LYS A 250 -19.84 38.27 -15.99
N TYR A 251 -19.33 38.39 -14.77
CA TYR A 251 -19.61 37.44 -13.68
C TYR A 251 -20.78 37.93 -12.81
N TYR A 252 -21.70 37.01 -12.50
CA TYR A 252 -22.90 37.23 -11.70
C TYR A 252 -22.86 36.39 -10.41
N PRO A 253 -23.63 36.74 -9.36
CA PRO A 253 -23.67 35.92 -8.15
C PRO A 253 -24.16 34.51 -8.45
N CYS A 254 -23.44 33.51 -7.94
CA CYS A 254 -23.89 32.12 -7.91
C CYS A 254 -25.18 31.99 -7.09
N GLU A 255 -26.17 31.29 -7.64
CA GLU A 255 -27.50 31.13 -7.04
C GLU A 255 -27.48 30.37 -5.71
N LEU A 256 -26.56 29.41 -5.58
CA LEU A 256 -26.35 28.62 -4.36
C LEU A 256 -25.57 29.41 -3.30
N CYS A 257 -24.73 30.37 -3.73
CA CYS A 257 -23.98 31.24 -2.82
C CYS A 257 -24.77 32.48 -2.39
N LYS A 258 -25.96 32.76 -2.97
CA LYS A 258 -26.71 34.01 -2.73
C LYS A 258 -27.01 34.31 -1.26
N ASN A 259 -27.13 33.27 -0.42
CA ASN A 259 -27.42 33.43 1.01
C ASN A 259 -26.18 33.85 1.83
N MET A 260 -24.98 33.70 1.27
CA MET A 260 -23.75 34.30 1.78
C MET A 260 -23.55 35.62 1.06
N ARG A 261 -24.16 36.71 1.57
CA ARG A 261 -23.99 38.06 1.02
C ARG A 261 -22.54 38.55 1.23
N GLN A 262 -21.60 38.06 0.44
CA GLN A 262 -20.25 38.61 0.36
C GLN A 262 -20.33 39.98 -0.34
N THR A 263 -20.33 41.03 0.46
CA THR A 263 -20.20 42.42 0.02
C THR A 263 -18.74 42.89 -0.01
N SER A 264 -17.82 42.07 0.50
CA SER A 264 -16.38 42.31 0.55
C SER A 264 -15.63 40.99 0.73
N GLY A 265 -14.34 40.98 0.36
CA GLY A 265 -13.44 39.82 0.54
C GLY A 265 -13.16 39.04 -0.74
N THR A 266 -12.61 37.85 -0.55
CA THR A 266 -12.25 36.89 -1.60
C THR A 266 -13.50 36.23 -2.21
N VAL A 267 -13.48 36.05 -3.53
CA VAL A 267 -14.41 35.23 -4.29
C VAL A 267 -13.66 34.30 -5.26
N TYR A 268 -14.36 33.28 -5.73
CA TYR A 268 -13.85 32.32 -6.70
C TYR A 268 -14.62 32.44 -8.01
N ILE A 269 -13.89 32.47 -9.12
CA ILE A 269 -14.44 32.51 -10.48
C ILE A 269 -13.75 31.46 -11.33
N THR A 270 -14.36 31.15 -12.48
CA THR A 270 -13.80 30.21 -13.44
C THR A 270 -13.60 30.90 -14.78
N ASP A 271 -12.60 30.48 -15.57
CA ASP A 271 -12.29 31.18 -16.83
C ASP A 271 -13.39 31.02 -17.90
N THR A 272 -14.23 29.99 -17.76
CA THR A 272 -15.31 29.68 -18.71
C THR A 272 -16.71 29.94 -18.17
N GLY A 273 -16.88 30.01 -16.85
CA GLY A 273 -18.18 30.30 -16.23
C GLY A 273 -18.52 31.79 -16.23
N ASP A 274 -19.75 32.11 -15.86
CA ASP A 274 -20.28 33.46 -15.71
C ASP A 274 -20.75 33.75 -14.28
N ARG A 275 -20.39 32.87 -13.33
CA ARG A 275 -20.75 33.01 -11.92
C ARG A 275 -19.51 33.24 -11.05
N TYR A 276 -19.65 34.06 -10.02
CA TYR A 276 -18.71 34.14 -8.91
C TYR A 276 -19.28 33.44 -7.67
N HIS A 277 -18.40 32.86 -6.88
CA HIS A 277 -18.72 32.00 -5.76
C HIS A 277 -18.04 32.49 -4.50
N GLY A 278 -18.76 32.41 -3.39
CA GLY A 278 -18.27 32.84 -2.08
C GLY A 278 -17.40 31.81 -1.35
N ASP A 279 -17.51 30.55 -1.76
CA ASP A 279 -16.85 29.40 -1.16
C ASP A 279 -16.29 28.52 -2.28
N ILE A 280 -15.03 28.11 -2.14
CA ILE A 280 -14.34 27.19 -3.06
C ILE A 280 -15.00 25.80 -3.08
N ASN A 281 -15.67 25.43 -1.99
CA ASN A 281 -16.39 24.16 -1.85
C ASN A 281 -17.85 24.23 -2.33
N CYS A 282 -18.28 25.34 -2.95
CA CYS A 282 -19.61 25.44 -3.53
C CYS A 282 -19.86 24.26 -4.50
N SER A 283 -21.00 23.58 -4.35
CA SER A 283 -21.38 22.44 -5.21
C SER A 283 -21.57 22.81 -6.69
N ALA A 284 -21.76 24.09 -7.01
CA ALA A 284 -21.73 24.56 -8.40
C ALA A 284 -20.29 24.70 -8.95
N LEU A 285 -19.29 24.78 -8.09
CA LEU A 285 -17.85 24.78 -8.43
C LEU A 285 -17.27 23.36 -8.47
N LYS A 286 -17.62 22.55 -7.47
CA LYS A 286 -17.10 21.19 -7.28
C LYS A 286 -17.90 20.19 -8.11
N ARG A 287 -17.21 19.38 -8.90
CA ARG A 287 -17.80 18.24 -9.64
C ARG A 287 -17.17 16.95 -9.13
N THR A 288 -18.00 16.03 -8.65
CA THR A 288 -17.57 14.66 -8.42
C THR A 288 -17.48 13.97 -9.78
N VAL A 289 -16.27 13.60 -10.18
CA VAL A 289 -16.00 12.89 -11.43
C VAL A 289 -15.85 11.41 -11.11
N LEU A 290 -16.62 10.57 -11.78
CA LEU A 290 -16.58 9.11 -11.65
C LEU A 290 -16.01 8.52 -12.93
N LYS A 291 -15.06 7.60 -12.81
CA LYS A 291 -14.58 6.77 -13.92
C LYS A 291 -15.38 5.48 -13.93
N ILE A 292 -16.09 5.21 -15.02
CA ILE A 292 -16.96 4.05 -15.18
C ILE A 292 -16.69 3.35 -16.52
N PRO A 293 -16.98 2.06 -16.67
CA PRO A 293 -16.99 1.40 -17.97
C PRO A 293 -17.93 2.11 -18.95
N LEU A 294 -17.59 2.16 -20.25
CA LEU A 294 -18.47 2.77 -21.27
C LEU A 294 -19.86 2.12 -21.32
N SER A 295 -19.94 0.82 -21.05
CA SER A 295 -21.20 0.07 -20.94
C SER A 295 -22.14 0.63 -19.86
N GLU A 296 -21.60 1.18 -18.77
CA GLU A 296 -22.35 1.79 -17.67
C GLU A 296 -22.70 3.26 -17.92
N ALA A 297 -22.18 3.88 -18.98
CA ALA A 297 -22.47 5.28 -19.29
C ALA A 297 -23.95 5.52 -19.63
N GLY A 298 -24.69 4.45 -19.96
CA GLY A 298 -26.11 4.47 -20.25
C GLY A 298 -26.43 5.30 -21.49
N SER A 299 -27.49 6.12 -21.42
CA SER A 299 -27.92 6.98 -22.54
C SER A 299 -27.13 8.29 -22.70
N ARG A 300 -25.99 8.44 -22.03
CA ARG A 300 -25.18 9.67 -22.08
C ARG A 300 -24.46 9.79 -23.41
N GLY A 301 -24.50 10.97 -24.01
CA GLY A 301 -23.78 11.25 -25.26
C GLY A 301 -22.29 11.54 -25.03
N LEU A 302 -21.47 11.36 -26.07
CA LEU A 302 -20.06 11.77 -26.04
C LEU A 302 -19.96 13.30 -25.94
N CYS A 303 -19.12 13.78 -25.03
CA CYS A 303 -18.81 15.20 -24.91
C CYS A 303 -18.26 15.79 -26.22
N LYS A 304 -18.77 16.94 -26.66
CA LYS A 304 -18.36 17.62 -27.91
C LYS A 304 -16.86 17.95 -27.97
N ARG A 305 -16.24 18.33 -26.84
CA ARG A 305 -14.79 18.61 -26.79
C ARG A 305 -13.98 17.33 -26.91
N CYS A 306 -14.45 16.26 -26.25
CA CYS A 306 -13.85 14.95 -26.40
C CYS A 306 -14.00 14.44 -27.85
N GLN A 307 -15.15 14.65 -28.47
CA GLN A 307 -15.37 14.29 -29.87
C GLN A 307 -14.41 15.02 -30.83
N LYS A 308 -14.07 16.28 -30.56
CA LYS A 308 -13.08 17.03 -31.35
C LYS A 308 -11.64 16.55 -31.13
N LYS A 309 -11.28 16.17 -29.90
CA LYS A 309 -9.93 15.67 -29.55
C LYS A 309 -9.71 14.22 -30.05
N LYS A 310 -10.79 13.47 -30.30
CA LYS A 310 -10.74 12.09 -30.84
C LYS A 310 -10.48 12.06 -32.35
N LYS A 311 -10.83 13.12 -33.07
CA LYS A 311 -10.61 13.26 -34.52
C LYS A 311 -9.21 13.75 -34.79
#